data_AF-A0A7X7D879-F1
#
_entry.id   AF-A0A7X7D879-F1
#
_cell.length_a   1.000
_cell.length_b   1.000
_cell.length_c   1.000
_cell.angle_alpha   90.00
_cell.angle_beta   90.00
_cell.angle_gamma   90.00
#
_symmetry.space_group_name_H-M   'P 1'
#
loop_
_entity.id
_entity.type
_entity.pdbx_description
1 polymer ?
#
loop_
_entity_poly.entity_id
_entity_poly.type
_entity_poly.pdbx_seq_one_letter_code
_entity_poly.pdbx_strand_id
1 'polypeptide(L)' 'MTVDAQRKTARDMWHLLEPIHAVTYFSEEVTTAYKSIGLKGFWQGYFASRVAPMGPVGGEVCSAVFYNFQPEMVQ' A
#
# COMPACT_ATOMS: atom_id res chain seq x y z
N MET A 1 13.13 -26.64 6.95
CA MET A 1 11.73 -26.31 7.29
C MET A 1 10.86 -26.77 6.12
N THR A 2 9.73 -27.43 6.35
CA THR A 2 8.84 -27.88 5.26
C THR A 2 8.06 -26.69 4.68
N VAL A 3 7.55 -26.83 3.45
CA VAL A 3 6.72 -25.80 2.81
C VAL A 3 5.48 -25.45 3.65
N ASP A 4 4.87 -26.45 4.28
CA ASP A 4 3.69 -26.22 5.13
C ASP A 4 4.03 -25.48 6.42
N ALA A 5 5.19 -25.77 7.02
CA ALA A 5 5.69 -24.99 8.16
C ALA A 5 5.95 -23.53 7.76
N GLN A 6 6.53 -23.29 6.57
CA GLN A 6 6.74 -21.93 6.05
C GLN A 6 5.42 -21.19 5.82
N ARG A 7 4.41 -21.85 5.21
CA ARG A 7 3.09 -21.25 4.98
C ARG A 7 2.39 -20.89 6.29
N LYS A 8 2.48 -21.76 7.30
CA LYS A 8 1.93 -21.49 8.63
C LYS A 8 2.60 -20.26 9.24
N THR A 9 3.93 -20.22 9.28
CA THR A 9 4.67 -19.06 9.80
C THR A 9 4.29 -17.78 9.07
N ALA A 10 4.21 -17.80 7.73
CA ALA A 10 3.81 -16.61 6.96
C ALA A 10 2.41 -16.10 7.34
N ARG A 11 1.44 -17.00 7.54
CA ARG A 11 0.08 -16.64 7.93
C ARG A 11 0.01 -16.10 9.37
N ASP A 12 0.74 -16.72 10.29
CA ASP A 12 0.82 -16.23 11.67
C ASP A 12 1.45 -14.83 11.71
N MET A 13 2.53 -14.59 10.95
CA MET A 13 3.15 -13.28 10.84
C MET A 13 2.22 -12.25 10.20
N TRP A 14 1.45 -12.63 9.18
CA TRP A 14 0.45 -11.74 8.59
C TRP A 14 -0.59 -11.29 9.61
N HIS A 15 -1.16 -12.21 10.40
CA HIS A 15 -2.12 -11.86 11.44
C HIS A 15 -1.56 -10.88 12.48
N LEU A 16 -0.26 -10.97 12.80
CA LEU A 16 0.39 -10.06 13.75
C LEU A 16 0.69 -8.69 13.15
N LEU A 17 1.12 -8.65 11.88
CA LEU A 17 1.58 -7.43 11.23
C LEU A 17 0.47 -6.64 10.54
N GLU A 18 -0.60 -7.30 10.09
CA GLU A 18 -1.70 -6.66 9.37
C GLU A 18 -2.32 -5.49 10.16
N PRO A 19 -2.60 -5.58 11.47
CA PRO A 19 -3.15 -4.45 12.22
C PRO A 19 -2.23 -3.23 12.23
N ILE A 20 -0.91 -3.44 12.30
CA ILE A 20 0.10 -2.37 12.27
C ILE A 20 0.14 -1.76 10.86
N HIS A 21 0.12 -2.61 9.83
CA HIS A 21 0.09 -2.18 8.44
C HIS A 21 -1.15 -1.34 8.13
N ALA A 22 -2.32 -1.75 8.62
CA ALA A 22 -3.61 -1.11 8.40
C ALA A 22 -3.64 0.35 8.90
N VAL A 23 -2.96 0.66 10.01
CA VAL A 23 -2.88 2.04 10.54
C VAL A 23 -2.38 3.02 9.47
N THR A 24 -1.40 2.60 8.66
CA THR A 24 -0.78 3.44 7.62
C THR A 24 -1.68 3.74 6.42
N TYR A 25 -2.90 3.19 6.37
CA TYR A 25 -3.89 3.52 5.34
C TYR A 25 -5.16 4.14 5.92
N PHE A 26 -5.60 3.67 7.09
CA PHE A 26 -6.96 3.91 7.58
C PHE A 26 -7.04 4.87 8.76
N SER A 27 -5.92 5.20 9.42
CA SER A 27 -5.99 6.13 10.55
C SER A 27 -6.38 7.54 10.10
N GLU A 28 -7.06 8.27 10.99
CA GLU A 28 -7.48 9.64 10.70
C GLU A 28 -6.27 10.57 10.47
N GLU A 29 -5.21 10.38 11.24
CA GLU A 29 -3.98 11.16 11.13
C GLU A 29 -3.35 11.01 9.75
N VAL A 30 -3.29 9.78 9.23
CA VAL A 30 -2.73 9.48 7.91
C VAL A 30 -3.59 10.09 6.80
N THR A 31 -4.90 9.86 6.83
CA THR A 31 -5.80 10.40 5.80
C THR A 31 -5.84 11.93 5.83
N THR A 32 -5.69 12.55 7.00
CA THR A 32 -5.58 14.00 7.18
C THR A 32 -4.26 14.54 6.62
N ALA A 33 -3.14 13.83 6.84
CA ALA A 33 -1.85 14.20 6.28
C ALA A 33 -1.85 14.16 4.74
N TYR A 34 -2.51 13.17 4.12
CA TYR A 34 -2.63 13.14 2.65
C TYR A 34 -3.51 14.27 2.11
N LYS A 35 -4.61 14.59 2.80
CA LYS A 35 -5.47 15.72 2.42
C LYS A 35 -4.74 17.05 2.51
N SER A 36 -3.87 17.25 3.50
CA SER A 36 -3.15 18.51 3.69
C SER A 36 -2.15 18.82 2.57
N ILE A 37 -1.66 17.79 1.86
CA ILE A 37 -0.81 17.91 0.67
C ILE A 37 -1.60 17.85 -0.65
N GLY A 38 -2.94 17.89 -0.58
CA GLY A 38 -3.81 17.99 -1.76
C GLY A 38 -4.26 16.66 -2.37
N LEU A 39 -3.93 15.51 -1.77
CA LEU A 39 -4.42 14.20 -2.24
C LEU A 39 -5.91 14.04 -1.90
N LYS A 40 -6.67 13.52 -2.86
CA LYS A 40 -8.13 13.42 -2.80
C LYS A 40 -8.60 11.98 -2.63
N GLY A 41 -9.47 11.79 -1.65
CA GLY A 41 -10.04 10.48 -1.35
C GLY A 41 -9.00 9.48 -0.83
N PHE A 42 -9.46 8.27 -0.55
CA PHE A 42 -8.62 7.21 0.00
C PHE A 42 -7.55 6.72 -1.00
N TRP A 43 -7.96 6.47 -2.24
CA TRP A 43 -7.11 5.82 -3.24
C TRP A 43 -5.88 6.64 -3.63
N GLN A 44 -6.00 7.97 -3.75
CA GLN A 44 -4.81 8.79 -4.04
C GLN A 44 -3.78 8.70 -2.93
N GLY A 45 -4.19 8.75 -1.65
CA GLY A 45 -3.28 8.53 -0.52
C GLY A 45 -2.66 7.12 -0.53
N TYR A 46 -3.49 6.10 -0.80
CA TYR A 46 -3.06 4.70 -0.86
C TYR A 46 -1.98 4.47 -1.93
N PHE A 47 -2.21 4.93 -3.17
CA PHE A 47 -1.26 4.74 -4.25
C PHE A 47 -0.04 5.66 -4.10
N ALA A 48 -0.25 6.97 -3.86
CA ALA A 48 0.82 7.95 -3.78
C ALA A 48 1.85 7.63 -2.69
N SER A 49 1.40 7.25 -1.48
CA SER A 49 2.29 6.92 -0.38
C SER A 49 3.17 5.70 -0.64
N ARG A 50 2.66 4.74 -1.41
CA ARG A 50 3.37 3.50 -1.74
C ARG A 50 4.31 3.64 -2.94
N VAL A 51 4.04 4.56 -3.88
CA VAL A 51 4.97 4.88 -4.97
C VAL A 51 6.03 5.90 -4.56
N ALA A 52 5.75 6.77 -3.58
CA ALA A 52 6.66 7.85 -3.18
C ALA A 52 8.12 7.40 -2.90
N PRO A 53 8.38 6.25 -2.25
CA PRO A 53 9.75 5.78 -2.02
C PRO A 53 10.54 5.43 -3.28
N MET A 54 9.87 5.21 -4.41
CA MET A 54 10.51 4.90 -5.69
C MET A 54 11.14 6.14 -6.35
N GLY A 55 10.86 7.34 -5.84
CA GLY A 55 11.26 8.60 -6.47
C GLY A 55 10.40 8.93 -7.71
N PRO A 56 10.87 9.83 -8.59
CA PRO A 56 10.12 10.27 -9.76
C PRO A 56 10.08 9.15 -10.82
N VAL A 57 9.00 8.38 -10.83
CA VAL A 57 8.71 7.33 -11.81
C VAL A 57 7.44 7.66 -12.60
N GLY A 58 7.34 7.17 -13.84
CA GLY A 58 6.16 7.35 -14.68
C GLY A 58 5.01 6.39 -14.35
N GLY A 59 3.81 6.68 -14.85
CA GLY A 59 2.60 5.90 -14.61
C GLY A 59 2.72 4.41 -14.94
N GLU A 60 3.44 4.05 -16.01
CA GLU A 60 3.68 2.65 -16.39
C GLU A 60 4.41 1.84 -15.28
N VAL A 61 5.41 2.46 -14.65
CA VAL A 61 6.15 1.84 -13.54
C VAL A 61 5.24 1.70 -12.31
N CYS A 62 4.42 2.72 -12.04
CA CYS A 62 3.40 2.64 -11.00
C CYS A 62 2.44 1.49 -11.27
N SER A 63 1.83 1.40 -12.46
CA SER A 63 0.91 0.32 -12.81
C SER A 63 1.54 -1.07 -12.70
N ALA A 64 2.82 -1.22 -13.07
CA ALA A 64 3.53 -2.49 -12.94
C ALA A 64 3.67 -2.94 -11.48
N VAL A 65 3.95 -2.01 -10.55
CA VAL A 65 4.01 -2.31 -9.10
C VAL A 65 2.63 -2.70 -8.56
N PHE A 66 1.56 -2.12 -9.10
CA PHE A 66 0.18 -2.38 -8.73
C PHE A 66 -0.56 -3.26 -9.74
N TYR A 67 0.11 -4.26 -10.33
CA TYR A 67 -0.42 -5.09 -11.43
C TYR A 67 -1.78 -5.77 -11.17
N ASN A 68 -2.25 -5.83 -9.92
CA ASN A 68 -3.56 -6.34 -9.53
C ASN A 68 -4.69 -5.31 -9.61
N PHE A 69 -4.39 -4.03 -9.88
CA PHE A 69 -5.34 -2.93 -9.97
C PHE A 69 -5.53 -2.46 -11.41
N GLN A 70 -6.67 -1.81 -11.68
CA GLN A 70 -6.88 -1.13 -12.95
C GLN A 70 -5.87 0.02 -13.11
N PRO A 71 -5.13 0.13 -14.23
CA PRO A 71 -4.07 1.14 -14.39
C PRO A 71 -4.53 2.57 -14.11
N GLU A 72 -5.73 2.96 -14.56
CA GLU A 72 -6.31 4.30 -14.33
C GLU A 72 -6.52 4.67 -12.85
N MET A 73 -6.49 3.70 -11.94
CA MET A 73 -6.55 3.97 -10.50
C MET A 73 -5.21 4.50 -9.95
N VAL A 74 -4.11 4.29 -10.67
CA VAL A 74 -2.74 4.50 -10.20
C VAL A 74 -1.98 5.53 -11.05
N GLN A 75 -2.30 5.62 -12.34
CA GLN A 75 -1.67 6.54 -13.30
C GLN A 75 -2.11 8.00 -13.15
#